data_AF-K0P5T8-F1
#
_entry.id   AF-K0P5T8-F1
#
_cell.length_a   1.000
_cell.length_b   1.000
_cell.length_c   1.000
_cell.angle_alpha   90.00
_cell.angle_beta   90.00
_cell.angle_gamma   90.00
#
_symmetry.space_group_name_H-M   'P 1'
#
loop_
_entity.id
_entity.type
_entity.pdbx_description
1 polymer ?
#
loop_
_entity_poly.entity_id
_entity_poly.type
_entity_poly.pdbx_seq_one_letter_code
_entity_poly.pdbx_strand_id
1 'polypeptide(L)' 'MFEQRLSSFLNPKHPLFQLSDSITWHSLESDLDRGFSYGLGQPPLPIRLIIGILIMSHM' A
#
# COMPACT_ATOMS: atom_id res chain seq x y z
N MET A 1 24.84 -8.42 0.71
CA MET A 1 24.60 -7.12 1.37
C MET A 1 23.46 -7.32 2.36
N PHE A 2 23.59 -6.83 3.59
CA PHE A 2 22.56 -7.00 4.62
C PHE A 2 21.56 -5.84 4.49
N GLU A 3 20.47 -6.06 3.74
CA GLU A 3 19.38 -5.07 3.70
C GLU A 3 18.62 -5.16 5.01
N GLN A 4 18.77 -4.15 5.86
CA GLN A 4 17.90 -4.00 7.03
C GLN A 4 16.47 -3.80 6.51
N ARG A 5 15.64 -4.84 6.62
CA ARG A 5 14.26 -4.79 6.14
C ARG A 5 13.51 -3.73 6.94
N LEU A 6 12.72 -2.90 6.26
CA LEU A 6 11.85 -1.92 6.93
C LEU A 6 11.01 -2.55 8.05
N SER A 7 10.59 -3.81 7.87
CA SER A 7 9.85 -4.58 8.87
C SER A 7 10.58 -4.73 10.21
N SER A 8 11.91 -4.69 10.28
CA SER A 8 12.65 -4.76 11.55
C SER A 8 12.60 -3.47 12.37
N PHE A 9 12.25 -2.35 11.74
CA PHE A 9 12.09 -1.05 12.40
C PHE A 9 10.64 -0.74 12.79
N LEU A 10 9.69 -1.53 12.28
CA LEU A 10 8.26 -1.33 12.54
C LEU A 10 7.82 -2.11 13.77
N ASN A 11 6.92 -1.52 14.56
CA ASN A 11 6.30 -2.21 15.68
C ASN A 11 5.14 -3.10 15.17
N PRO A 12 5.25 -4.45 15.25
CA PRO A 12 4.21 -5.35 14.77
C PRO A 12 2.89 -5.25 15.56
N LYS A 13 2.92 -4.68 16.77
CA LYS A 13 1.71 -4.42 17.58
C LYS A 13 1.03 -3.10 17.22
N HIS A 14 1.61 -2.31 16.31
CA HIS A 14 1.00 -1.05 15.90
C HIS A 14 -0.29 -1.32 15.11
N PRO A 15 -1.41 -0.65 15.40
CA PRO A 15 -2.70 -0.92 14.77
C PRO A 15 -2.65 -0.76 13.24
N LEU A 16 -1.91 0.22 12.71
CA LEU A 16 -1.74 0.37 11.25
C LEU A 16 -0.94 -0.78 10.62
N PHE A 17 -0.01 -1.39 11.35
CA PHE A 17 0.76 -2.53 10.86
C PHE A 17 -0.13 -3.76 10.74
N GLN A 18 -0.95 -4.01 11.77
CA GLN A 18 -1.94 -5.10 11.78
C GLN A 18 -3.03 -4.89 10.74
N LEU A 19 -3.52 -3.65 10.59
CA LEU A 19 -4.48 -3.29 9.56
C LEU A 19 -3.91 -3.56 8.17
N SER A 20 -2.68 -3.12 7.90
CA SER A 20 -2.03 -3.38 6.60
C SER A 20 -1.90 -4.88 6.32
N ASP A 21 -1.62 -5.70 7.31
CA ASP A 21 -1.51 -7.16 7.15
C ASP A 21 -2.88 -7.83 6.90
N SER A 22 -3.96 -7.28 7.47
CA SER A 22 -5.31 -7.80 7.28
C SER A 22 -5.95 -7.51 5.91
N ILE A 23 -5.39 -6.55 5.16
CA ILE A 23 -5.92 -6.13 3.85
C ILE A 23 -5.41 -7.07 2.75
N THR A 24 -6.34 -7.64 1.97
CA THR A 24 -6.02 -8.44 0.78
C THR A 24 -5.54 -7.55 -0.37
N TRP A 25 -4.31 -7.05 -0.28
CA TRP A 25 -3.74 -6.08 -1.23
C TRP A 25 -3.80 -6.54 -2.68
N HIS A 26 -3.47 -7.82 -2.95
CA HIS A 26 -3.43 -8.33 -4.32
C HIS A 26 -4.77 -8.24 -5.05
N SER A 27 -5.86 -8.58 -4.36
CA SER A 27 -7.22 -8.47 -4.92
C SER A 27 -7.60 -7.01 -5.15
N LEU A 28 -7.30 -6.14 -4.18
CA LEU A 28 -7.57 -4.70 -4.27
C LEU A 28 -6.83 -4.06 -5.45
N GLU A 29 -5.54 -4.37 -5.59
CA GLU A 29 -4.72 -3.91 -6.70
C GLU A 29 -5.27 -4.42 -8.03
N SER A 30 -5.58 -5.72 -8.14
CA SER A 30 -6.10 -6.31 -9.38
C SER A 30 -7.46 -5.74 -9.81
N ASP A 31 -8.35 -5.44 -8.87
CA ASP A 31 -9.66 -4.87 -9.18
C ASP A 31 -9.55 -3.40 -9.58
N LEU A 32 -8.70 -2.64 -8.88
CA LEU A 32 -8.53 -1.22 -9.10
C LEU A 32 -7.63 -0.89 -10.28
N ASP A 33 -6.71 -1.78 -10.66
CA ASP A 33 -5.80 -1.62 -11.80
C ASP A 33 -6.56 -1.21 -13.08
N ARG A 34 -7.76 -1.76 -13.29
CA ARG A 34 -8.64 -1.40 -14.42
C ARG A 34 -9.07 0.07 -14.43
N GLY A 35 -9.14 0.71 -13.27
CA GLY A 35 -9.48 2.11 -13.09
C GLY A 35 -8.28 3.05 -13.12
N PHE A 36 -7.06 2.52 -12.97
CA PHE A 36 -5.83 3.29 -13.07
C PHE A 36 -5.29 3.23 -14.50
N SER A 37 -5.15 4.41 -15.12
CA SER A 37 -4.44 4.54 -16.38
C SER A 37 -2.96 4.73 -16.12
N TYR A 38 -2.13 4.09 -16.94
CA TYR A 38 -0.68 4.28 -16.93
C TYR A 38 -0.30 4.97 -18.24
N GLY A 39 -0.16 6.29 -18.19
CA GLY A 39 0.07 7.12 -19.38
C GLY A 39 1.02 8.28 -19.13
N LEU A 40 1.40 8.96 -20.22
CA LEU A 40 2.24 10.15 -20.16
C LEU A 40 1.58 11.26 -19.33
N GLY A 41 2.30 11.76 -18.33
CA GLY A 41 1.80 12.80 -17.42
C GLY A 41 1.15 12.28 -16.13
N GLN A 42 1.03 10.96 -15.94
CA GLN A 42 0.58 10.37 -14.68
C GLN A 42 1.76 9.75 -13.92
N PRO A 43 1.93 10.05 -12.61
CA PRO A 43 2.97 9.44 -11.82
C PRO A 43 2.64 7.94 -11.65
N PRO A 44 3.59 7.03 -11.92
CA PRO A 44 3.38 5.58 -11.78
C PRO A 44 3.46 5.19 -10.30
N LEU A 45 2.55 5.72 -9.49
CA LEU A 45 2.47 5.41 -8.08
C LEU A 45 1.86 4.02 -7.91
N PRO A 46 2.39 3.19 -7.00
CA PRO A 46 1.76 1.93 -6.65
C PRO A 46 0.34 2.18 -6.16
N ILE A 47 -0.62 1.39 -6.66
CA ILE A 47 -2.02 1.47 -6.25
C ILE A 47 -2.14 1.36 -4.72
N ARG A 48 -1.36 0.47 -4.10
CA ARG A 48 -1.24 0.34 -2.63
C ARG A 48 -0.89 1.64 -1.90
N LEU A 49 -0.04 2.50 -2.48
CA LEU A 49 0.30 3.78 -1.85
C LEU A 49 -0.88 4.72 -1.86
N ILE A 50 -1.59 4.82 -2.99
CA ILE A 50 -2.75 5.69 -3.16
C ILE A 50 -3.88 5.24 -2.22
N ILE A 51 -4.22 3.95 -2.23
CA ILE A 51 -5.24 3.39 -1.34
C ILE A 51 -4.83 3.54 0.11
N GLY A 52 -3.57 3.24 0.46
CA GLY A 52 -3.08 3.34 1.83
C GLY A 52 -3.25 4.75 2.40
N ILE A 53 -2.93 5.78 1.62
CA ILE A 53 -3.16 7.18 2.00
C ILE A 53 -4.66 7.46 2.13
N LEU A 54 -5.49 6.98 1.20
CA LEU A 54 -6.93 7.20 1.22
C LEU A 54 -7.59 6.59 2.47
N ILE A 55 -7.25 5.34 2.80
CA ILE A 55 -7.71 4.65 4.02
C ILE A 55 -7.30 5.47 5.24
N MET A 56 -6.03 5.88 5.31
CA MET A 56 -5.51 6.65 6.43
C MET A 56 -6.16 8.04 6.55
N SER A 57 -6.63 8.62 5.45
CA SER A 57 -7.35 9.89 5.44
C SER A 57 -8.81 9.76 5.89
N HIS A 58 -9.37 8.56 5.90
CA HIS A 58 -10.75 8.30 6.29
C HIS A 58 -10.89 7.75 7.73
N MET A 59 -9.77 7.42 8.38
CA MET A 59 -9.71 7.07 9.80
C MET A 59 -9.74 8.30 10.69
#